data_AF-A0A8X6ITA3-F1
#
_entry.id   AF-A0A8X6ITA3-F1
#
_cell.length_a   1.000
_cell.length_b   1.000
_cell.length_c   1.000
_cell.angle_alpha   90.00
_cell.angle_beta   90.00
_cell.angle_gamma   90.00
#
_symmetry.space_group_name_H-M   'P 1'
#
loop_
_entity.id
_entity.type
_entity.pdbx_description
1 polymer ?
#
loop_
_entity_poly.entity_id
_entity_poly.type
_entity_poly.pdbx_seq_one_letter_code
_entity_poly.pdbx_strand_id
1 'polypeptide(L)'
;DILAKNGSAVDAAIAVLLCMGVINPQSAGIGGGFLMLYYNRTQQAAYYIDARETAPEKATEDMFQGNATLAQFGGLAIAIPGEIAGYHDIHDRFGSLPWEELFPPTIKICREGITVNAHLARALRKKREFIMQFEGIRNVFTNNETKDLYKMGDVYTRNDLADTLEAIAKEKSAAIYGPSKTATNLLNDLRDAEREQELELARREARRKIENETRIREARHKEMEARLKAETRLKTGEQARLKAGVEASLKAEEEAKSVEERRKMEEERRMNEIIAWEEEMRLKKEIWLVEEQMRHVQEEHKMRMKAEEQKRFQEERCKRMDEQNQLLSEEQEKLSDEDM
;
A
#
# COMPACT_ATOMS: atom_id res chain seq x y z
N ASP A 1 -60.62 29.26 -23.09
CA ASP A 1 -60.35 29.90 -24.40
C ASP A 1 -60.82 29.05 -25.57
N ILE A 2 -60.24 27.86 -25.81
CA ILE A 2 -60.62 27.02 -26.95
C ILE A 2 -62.11 26.64 -26.97
N LEU A 3 -62.66 26.16 -25.85
CA LEU A 3 -64.10 25.86 -25.75
C LEU A 3 -64.98 27.10 -25.97
N ALA A 4 -64.52 28.29 -25.56
CA ALA A 4 -65.25 29.54 -25.74
C ALA A 4 -65.28 30.01 -27.21
N LYS A 5 -64.33 29.53 -28.03
CA LYS A 5 -64.33 29.70 -29.49
C LYS A 5 -65.16 28.63 -30.22
N ASN A 6 -66.00 27.86 -29.51
CA ASN A 6 -66.71 26.69 -30.03
C ASN A 6 -65.79 25.56 -30.52
N GLY A 7 -64.59 25.46 -29.94
CA GLY A 7 -63.73 24.29 -30.14
C GLY A 7 -64.31 23.04 -29.50
N SER A 8 -64.02 21.88 -30.09
CA SER A 8 -64.38 20.58 -29.56
C SER A 8 -63.61 20.26 -28.27
N ALA A 9 -64.02 19.21 -27.57
CA ALA A 9 -63.25 18.68 -26.45
C ALA A 9 -61.84 18.22 -26.89
N VAL A 10 -61.69 17.78 -28.15
CA VAL A 10 -60.41 17.38 -28.74
C VAL A 10 -59.50 18.59 -28.95
N ASP A 11 -60.01 19.68 -29.54
CA ASP A 11 -59.26 20.93 -29.72
C ASP A 11 -58.76 21.46 -28.37
N ALA A 12 -59.64 21.46 -27.37
CA ALA A 12 -59.29 21.92 -26.03
C ALA A 12 -58.24 21.04 -25.36
N ALA A 13 -58.35 19.71 -25.52
CA ALA A 13 -57.36 18.77 -24.99
C ALA A 13 -55.99 18.99 -25.63
N ILE A 14 -55.90 19.11 -26.95
CA ILE A 14 -54.63 19.36 -27.66
C ILE A 14 -53.99 20.66 -27.18
N ALA A 15 -54.74 21.76 -27.15
CA ALA A 15 -54.20 23.05 -26.71
C ALA A 15 -53.68 23.01 -25.26
N VAL A 16 -54.39 22.31 -24.36
CA VAL A 16 -53.95 22.11 -22.97
C VAL A 16 -52.69 21.25 -22.91
N LEU A 17 -52.61 20.16 -23.68
CA LEU A 17 -51.45 19.28 -23.68
C LEU A 17 -50.18 19.99 -24.21
N LEU A 18 -50.32 20.78 -25.28
CA LEU A 18 -49.25 21.65 -25.78
C LEU A 18 -48.75 22.60 -24.68
N CYS A 19 -49.68 23.28 -23.98
CA CYS A 19 -49.34 24.17 -22.88
C CYS A 19 -48.68 23.43 -21.70
N MET A 20 -49.19 22.25 -21.34
CA MET A 20 -48.62 21.42 -20.28
C MET A 20 -47.19 20.99 -20.57
N GLY A 21 -46.85 20.68 -21.83
CA GLY A 21 -45.48 20.37 -22.23
C GLY A 21 -44.51 21.55 -22.13
N VAL A 22 -45.04 22.79 -22.10
CA VAL A 22 -44.26 24.01 -21.90
C VAL A 22 -44.11 24.34 -20.41
N ILE A 23 -45.21 24.29 -19.65
CA ILE A 23 -45.24 24.68 -18.23
C ILE A 23 -44.63 23.62 -17.32
N ASN A 24 -44.75 22.32 -17.68
CA ASN A 24 -44.26 21.18 -16.92
C ASN A 24 -43.40 20.24 -17.80
N PRO A 25 -42.27 20.74 -18.34
CA PRO A 25 -41.48 20.02 -19.35
C PRO A 25 -40.85 18.72 -18.86
N GLN A 26 -40.72 18.54 -17.54
CA GLN A 26 -40.23 17.29 -16.94
C GLN A 26 -41.23 16.13 -16.97
N SER A 27 -42.50 16.39 -17.31
CA SER A 27 -43.59 15.43 -17.18
C SER A 27 -44.18 14.98 -18.53
N ALA A 28 -44.32 15.89 -19.47
CA ALA A 28 -44.95 15.65 -20.77
C ALA A 28 -44.41 16.64 -21.82
N GLY A 29 -44.67 16.38 -23.10
CA GLY A 29 -44.40 17.30 -24.18
C GLY A 29 -44.15 16.60 -25.51
N ILE A 30 -44.01 17.40 -26.57
CA ILE A 30 -43.97 16.96 -27.98
C ILE A 30 -42.87 15.93 -28.33
N GLY A 31 -41.92 15.68 -27.43
CA GLY A 31 -40.89 14.65 -27.56
C GLY A 31 -41.26 13.28 -26.97
N GLY A 32 -42.48 13.10 -26.46
CA GLY A 32 -42.96 11.84 -25.87
C GLY A 32 -44.10 11.20 -26.65
N GLY A 33 -45.04 10.60 -25.92
CA GLY A 33 -46.25 9.97 -26.44
C GLY A 33 -47.37 9.94 -25.41
N PHE A 34 -48.59 9.65 -25.86
CA PHE A 34 -49.78 9.67 -25.02
C PHE A 34 -50.79 8.58 -25.38
N LEU A 35 -51.69 8.33 -24.43
CA LEU A 35 -52.90 7.56 -24.64
C LEU A 35 -54.10 8.48 -24.41
N MET A 36 -55.12 8.37 -25.25
CA MET A 36 -56.36 9.14 -25.08
C MET A 36 -57.57 8.22 -25.21
N LEU A 37 -58.55 8.43 -24.32
CA LEU A 37 -59.91 7.91 -24.46
C LEU A 37 -60.82 9.09 -24.76
N TYR A 38 -61.57 9.00 -25.86
CA TYR A 38 -62.46 10.05 -26.31
C TYR A 38 -63.85 9.48 -26.54
N TYR A 39 -64.86 10.07 -25.90
CA TYR A 39 -66.26 9.70 -26.11
C TYR A 39 -66.94 10.73 -27.01
N ASN A 40 -67.39 10.28 -28.18
CA ASN A 40 -68.18 11.09 -29.09
C ASN A 40 -69.67 10.93 -28.76
N ARG A 41 -70.28 12.00 -28.23
CA ARG A 41 -71.68 11.97 -27.80
C ARG A 41 -72.67 11.78 -28.95
N THR A 42 -72.40 12.34 -30.12
CA THR A 42 -73.28 12.27 -31.30
C THR A 42 -73.28 10.86 -31.89
N GLN A 43 -72.11 10.24 -31.96
CA GLN A 43 -71.95 8.87 -32.44
C GLN A 43 -72.25 7.81 -31.36
N GLN A 44 -72.38 8.23 -30.10
CA GLN A 44 -72.52 7.36 -28.93
C GLN A 44 -71.42 6.29 -28.83
N ALA A 45 -70.21 6.63 -29.27
CA ALA A 45 -69.08 5.72 -29.39
C ALA A 45 -67.86 6.24 -28.62
N ALA A 46 -67.09 5.31 -28.05
CA ALA A 46 -65.79 5.58 -27.47
C ALA A 46 -64.69 5.22 -28.47
N TYR A 47 -63.71 6.11 -28.58
CA TYR A 47 -62.49 5.94 -29.37
C TYR A 47 -61.30 5.93 -28.41
N TYR A 48 -60.29 5.15 -28.75
CA TYR A 48 -58.99 5.23 -28.11
C TYR A 48 -57.94 5.61 -29.14
N ILE A 49 -56.92 6.32 -28.67
CA ILE A 49 -55.71 6.59 -29.42
C ILE A 49 -54.53 6.09 -28.61
N ASP A 50 -53.72 5.29 -29.29
CA ASP A 50 -52.41 4.90 -28.83
C ASP A 50 -51.37 5.64 -29.67
N ALA A 51 -50.85 6.72 -29.10
CA ALA A 51 -49.74 7.48 -29.63
C ALA A 51 -48.51 7.32 -28.72
N ARG A 52 -48.33 6.12 -28.17
CA ARG A 52 -47.15 5.75 -27.40
C ARG A 52 -45.92 5.76 -28.31
N GLU A 53 -44.78 6.07 -27.72
CA GLU A 53 -43.51 6.02 -28.43
C GLU A 53 -43.20 4.61 -28.93
N THR A 54 -42.52 4.51 -30.06
CA THR A 54 -42.12 3.23 -30.66
C THR A 54 -40.61 3.08 -30.70
N ALA A 55 -40.12 1.85 -30.56
CA ALA A 55 -38.70 1.57 -30.70
C ALA A 55 -38.24 1.92 -32.14
N PRO A 56 -37.09 2.61 -32.30
CA PRO A 56 -36.52 2.84 -33.63
C PRO A 56 -36.24 1.52 -34.37
N GLU A 57 -36.26 1.54 -35.69
CA GLU A 57 -36.03 0.34 -36.53
C GLU A 57 -34.71 -0.37 -36.24
N LYS A 58 -33.68 0.37 -35.81
CA LYS A 58 -32.35 -0.16 -35.45
C LYS A 58 -32.25 -0.67 -34.01
N ALA A 59 -33.31 -0.61 -33.21
CA ALA A 59 -33.29 -1.13 -31.85
C ALA A 59 -33.08 -2.66 -31.85
N THR A 60 -32.27 -3.15 -30.91
CA THR A 60 -32.03 -4.59 -30.72
C THR A 60 -32.38 -4.99 -29.28
N GLU A 61 -32.67 -6.28 -29.08
CA GLU A 61 -33.04 -6.83 -27.76
C GLU A 61 -31.95 -6.60 -26.70
N ASP A 62 -30.69 -6.56 -27.11
CA ASP A 62 -29.50 -6.46 -26.27
C ASP A 62 -28.86 -5.06 -26.24
N MET A 63 -29.49 -4.03 -26.84
CA MET A 63 -28.89 -2.68 -27.00
C MET A 63 -28.50 -1.98 -25.68
N PHE A 64 -29.00 -2.47 -24.54
CA PHE A 64 -28.68 -1.96 -23.20
C PHE A 64 -27.91 -2.97 -22.32
N GLN A 65 -27.49 -4.09 -22.88
CA GLN A 65 -26.80 -5.13 -22.13
C GLN A 65 -25.47 -4.60 -21.56
N GLY A 66 -25.19 -4.92 -20.29
CA GLY A 66 -23.98 -4.46 -19.60
C GLY A 66 -24.03 -3.03 -19.06
N ASN A 67 -25.02 -2.21 -19.45
CA ASN A 67 -25.24 -0.89 -18.86
C ASN A 67 -26.69 -0.40 -18.98
N ALA A 68 -27.53 -0.79 -18.01
CA ALA A 68 -28.94 -0.39 -17.97
C ALA A 68 -29.17 1.13 -17.84
N THR A 69 -28.16 1.90 -17.44
CA THR A 69 -28.24 3.37 -17.37
C THR A 69 -28.45 3.99 -18.75
N LEU A 70 -28.00 3.33 -19.82
CA LEU A 70 -28.20 3.77 -21.21
C LEU A 70 -29.68 3.75 -21.65
N ALA A 71 -30.52 2.99 -20.97
CA ALA A 71 -31.97 3.00 -21.20
C ALA A 71 -32.68 4.20 -20.54
N GLN A 72 -31.96 5.01 -19.75
CA GLN A 72 -32.52 6.14 -19.01
C GLN A 72 -31.95 7.49 -19.45
N PHE A 73 -30.75 7.51 -20.04
CA PHE A 73 -30.01 8.73 -20.33
C PHE A 73 -29.33 8.67 -21.70
N GLY A 74 -29.22 9.83 -22.35
CA GLY A 74 -28.59 9.98 -23.66
C GLY A 74 -29.53 9.66 -24.83
N GLY A 75 -29.00 9.78 -26.05
CA GLY A 75 -29.77 9.60 -27.28
C GLY A 75 -30.33 8.19 -27.46
N LEU A 76 -29.61 7.16 -26.99
CA LEU A 76 -30.03 5.75 -27.11
C LEU A 76 -31.31 5.43 -26.30
N ALA A 77 -31.63 6.24 -25.29
CA ALA A 77 -32.85 6.11 -24.49
C ALA A 77 -34.09 6.68 -25.20
N ILE A 78 -33.91 7.39 -26.34
CA ILE A 78 -35.00 8.07 -27.04
C ILE A 78 -35.71 7.09 -27.97
N ALA A 79 -37.00 6.87 -27.70
CA ALA A 79 -37.93 6.22 -28.62
C ALA A 79 -38.53 7.23 -29.61
N ILE A 80 -39.11 6.77 -30.71
CA ILE A 80 -39.74 7.65 -31.72
C ILE A 80 -40.96 8.35 -31.06
N PRO A 81 -40.97 9.69 -30.95
CA PRO A 81 -42.08 10.41 -30.33
C PRO A 81 -43.39 10.19 -31.09
N GLY A 82 -44.50 9.97 -30.39
CA GLY A 82 -45.83 9.77 -30.99
C GLY A 82 -46.77 10.98 -30.85
N GLU A 83 -46.41 11.95 -30.01
CA GLU A 83 -47.35 12.94 -29.50
C GLU A 83 -47.98 13.83 -30.58
N ILE A 84 -47.17 14.42 -31.47
CA ILE A 84 -47.70 15.27 -32.56
C ILE A 84 -48.46 14.47 -33.61
N ALA A 85 -48.04 13.23 -33.89
CA ALA A 85 -48.78 12.36 -34.81
C ALA A 85 -50.18 12.04 -34.26
N GLY A 86 -50.29 11.71 -32.97
CA GLY A 86 -51.56 11.44 -32.32
C GLY A 86 -52.46 12.67 -32.22
N TYR A 87 -51.90 13.86 -31.92
CA TYR A 87 -52.66 15.12 -31.92
C TYR A 87 -53.21 15.44 -33.29
N HIS A 88 -52.41 15.26 -34.34
CA HIS A 88 -52.85 15.48 -35.71
C HIS A 88 -53.96 14.50 -36.11
N ASP A 89 -53.82 13.19 -35.82
CA ASP A 89 -54.84 12.18 -36.14
C ASP A 89 -56.19 12.47 -35.46
N ILE A 90 -56.20 12.71 -34.14
CA ILE A 90 -57.46 12.98 -33.43
C ILE A 90 -58.09 14.30 -33.89
N HIS A 91 -57.27 15.31 -34.21
CA HIS A 91 -57.73 16.59 -34.70
C HIS A 91 -58.37 16.47 -36.08
N ASP A 92 -57.73 15.78 -37.02
CA ASP A 92 -58.27 15.57 -38.36
C ASP A 92 -59.61 14.80 -38.32
N ARG A 93 -59.82 13.95 -37.31
CA ARG A 93 -61.04 13.14 -37.16
C ARG A 93 -62.17 13.85 -36.39
N PHE A 94 -61.83 14.64 -35.38
CA PHE A 94 -62.80 15.14 -34.39
C PHE A 94 -62.60 16.60 -33.95
N GLY A 95 -61.58 17.28 -34.47
CA GLY A 95 -61.36 18.71 -34.26
C GLY A 95 -62.42 19.55 -34.98
N SER A 96 -62.72 20.73 -34.44
CA SER A 96 -63.66 21.69 -35.02
C SER A 96 -63.03 23.05 -35.32
N LEU A 97 -61.90 23.39 -34.69
CA LEU A 97 -61.14 24.59 -35.02
C LEU A 97 -60.05 24.30 -36.04
N PRO A 98 -59.59 25.31 -36.82
CA PRO A 98 -58.38 25.17 -37.62
C PRO A 98 -57.19 24.78 -36.73
N TRP A 99 -56.38 23.80 -37.19
CA TRP A 99 -55.22 23.28 -36.45
C TRP A 99 -54.30 24.38 -35.93
N GLU A 100 -53.99 25.36 -36.78
CA GLU A 100 -53.13 26.50 -36.45
C GLU A 100 -53.66 27.34 -35.28
N GLU A 101 -54.97 27.37 -35.02
CA GLU A 101 -55.54 28.17 -33.93
C GLU A 101 -55.27 27.60 -32.53
N LEU A 102 -54.79 26.35 -32.44
CA LEU A 102 -54.54 25.67 -31.16
C LEU A 102 -53.19 26.07 -30.52
N PHE A 103 -52.28 26.65 -31.31
CA PHE A 103 -50.88 26.90 -30.93
C PHE A 103 -50.57 28.30 -30.37
N PRO A 104 -51.19 29.41 -30.84
CA PRO A 104 -50.76 30.76 -30.49
C PRO A 104 -50.66 31.05 -29.00
N PRO A 105 -51.59 30.60 -28.13
CA PRO A 105 -51.47 30.83 -26.68
C PRO A 105 -50.18 30.22 -26.09
N THR A 106 -49.85 29.00 -26.49
CA THR A 106 -48.66 28.28 -26.00
C THR A 106 -47.37 28.88 -26.57
N ILE A 107 -47.36 29.25 -27.85
CA ILE A 107 -46.23 29.95 -28.48
C ILE A 107 -45.96 31.27 -27.75
N LYS A 108 -47.01 32.04 -27.47
CA LYS A 108 -46.91 33.30 -26.72
C LYS A 108 -46.26 33.10 -25.35
N ILE A 109 -46.67 32.07 -24.59
CA ILE A 109 -46.07 31.72 -23.31
C ILE A 109 -44.56 31.41 -23.45
N CYS A 110 -44.16 30.65 -24.47
CA CYS A 110 -42.74 30.36 -24.72
C CYS A 110 -41.91 31.61 -25.00
N ARG A 111 -42.47 32.59 -25.71
CA ARG A 111 -41.79 33.84 -26.10
C ARG A 111 -41.76 34.88 -24.97
N GLU A 112 -42.88 35.07 -24.28
CA GLU A 112 -43.03 36.10 -23.25
C GLU A 112 -42.46 35.70 -21.89
N GLY A 113 -42.41 34.39 -21.61
CA GLY A 113 -41.80 33.85 -20.42
C GLY A 113 -42.70 32.92 -19.63
N ILE A 114 -42.06 31.95 -18.97
CA ILE A 114 -42.67 30.92 -18.16
C ILE A 114 -42.21 31.14 -16.73
N THR A 115 -43.14 31.35 -15.81
CA THR A 115 -42.82 31.37 -14.38
C THR A 115 -42.55 29.95 -13.89
N VAL A 116 -41.41 29.75 -13.25
CA VAL A 116 -41.05 28.47 -12.65
C VAL A 116 -41.97 28.18 -11.47
N ASN A 117 -42.86 27.21 -11.64
CA ASN A 117 -43.75 26.74 -10.59
C ASN A 117 -43.01 25.82 -9.58
N ALA A 118 -43.63 25.54 -8.44
CA ALA A 118 -43.05 24.72 -7.36
C ALA A 118 -42.68 23.29 -7.83
N HIS A 119 -43.45 22.72 -8.77
CA HIS A 119 -43.24 21.38 -9.27
C HIS A 119 -42.00 21.31 -10.19
N LEU A 120 -41.86 22.26 -11.12
CA LEU A 120 -40.67 22.40 -11.97
C LEU A 120 -39.42 22.72 -11.12
N ALA A 121 -39.49 23.68 -10.20
CA ALA A 121 -38.36 24.01 -9.31
C ALA A 121 -37.83 22.79 -8.56
N ARG A 122 -38.75 21.94 -8.05
CA ARG A 122 -38.39 20.68 -7.39
C ARG A 122 -37.73 19.69 -8.35
N ALA A 123 -38.20 19.60 -9.59
CA ALA A 123 -37.62 18.73 -10.62
C ALA A 123 -36.20 19.19 -11.00
N LEU A 124 -36.01 20.49 -11.26
CA LEU A 124 -34.71 21.09 -11.55
C LEU A 124 -33.70 20.79 -10.46
N ARG A 125 -34.07 21.01 -9.18
CA ARG A 125 -33.20 20.68 -8.05
C ARG A 125 -32.83 19.20 -8.00
N LYS A 126 -33.80 18.30 -8.20
CA LYS A 126 -33.57 16.84 -8.17
C LYS A 126 -32.67 16.36 -9.31
N LYS A 127 -32.69 17.05 -10.45
CA LYS A 127 -31.94 16.68 -11.67
C LYS A 127 -30.73 17.58 -11.90
N ARG A 128 -30.28 18.31 -10.88
CA ARG A 128 -29.21 19.32 -11.00
C ARG A 128 -27.95 18.79 -11.67
N GLU A 129 -27.39 17.70 -11.14
CA GLU A 129 -26.14 17.14 -11.64
C GLU A 129 -26.23 16.82 -13.13
N PHE A 130 -27.34 16.21 -13.55
CA PHE A 130 -27.62 15.90 -14.94
C PHE A 130 -27.77 17.16 -15.79
N ILE A 131 -28.61 18.12 -15.37
CA ILE A 131 -28.84 19.36 -16.13
C ILE A 131 -27.52 20.11 -16.36
N MET A 132 -26.64 20.18 -15.34
CA MET A 132 -25.38 20.92 -15.45
C MET A 132 -24.35 20.24 -16.37
N GLN A 133 -24.48 18.93 -16.60
CA GLN A 133 -23.61 18.15 -17.49
C GLN A 133 -23.95 18.39 -18.96
N PHE A 134 -25.24 18.47 -19.32
CA PHE A 134 -25.69 18.58 -20.71
C PHE A 134 -25.91 20.03 -21.11
N GLU A 135 -25.07 20.55 -22.00
CA GLU A 135 -25.11 21.95 -22.42
C GLU A 135 -26.48 22.39 -22.94
N GLY A 136 -27.12 21.58 -23.80
CA GLY A 136 -28.44 21.93 -24.35
C GLY A 136 -29.51 22.14 -23.28
N ILE A 137 -29.56 21.27 -22.28
CA ILE A 137 -30.53 21.37 -21.17
C ILE A 137 -30.13 22.49 -20.21
N ARG A 138 -28.82 22.62 -19.91
CA ARG A 138 -28.27 23.68 -19.07
C ARG A 138 -28.63 25.06 -19.60
N ASN A 139 -28.47 25.28 -20.90
CA ASN A 139 -28.74 26.57 -21.54
C ASN A 139 -30.22 26.98 -21.44
N VAL A 140 -31.14 26.01 -21.34
CA VAL A 140 -32.58 26.26 -21.17
C VAL A 140 -32.94 26.54 -19.70
N PHE A 141 -32.36 25.81 -18.75
CA PHE A 141 -32.83 25.80 -17.35
C PHE A 141 -31.89 26.50 -16.35
N THR A 142 -30.87 27.19 -16.83
CA THR A 142 -29.95 27.98 -15.99
C THR A 142 -30.20 29.47 -16.18
N ASN A 143 -30.32 30.19 -15.07
CA ASN A 143 -30.41 31.63 -15.07
C ASN A 143 -29.03 32.24 -15.40
N ASN A 144 -28.97 33.03 -16.47
CA ASN A 144 -27.74 33.63 -16.96
C ASN A 144 -27.09 34.64 -15.99
N GLU A 145 -27.87 35.25 -15.10
CA GLU A 145 -27.38 36.22 -14.11
C GLU A 145 -26.77 35.51 -12.91
N THR A 146 -27.48 34.53 -12.35
CA THR A 146 -27.03 33.80 -11.16
C THR A 146 -26.03 32.68 -11.48
N LYS A 147 -25.93 32.29 -12.76
CA LYS A 147 -25.19 31.11 -13.24
C LYS A 147 -25.64 29.81 -12.55
N ASP A 148 -26.89 29.78 -12.09
CA ASP A 148 -27.48 28.67 -11.38
C ASP A 148 -28.86 28.32 -11.95
N LEU A 149 -29.38 27.13 -11.64
CA LEU A 149 -30.70 26.70 -12.10
C LEU A 149 -31.78 27.70 -11.69
N TYR A 150 -32.77 27.88 -12.57
CA TYR A 150 -33.95 28.67 -12.24
C TYR A 150 -34.66 28.12 -10.99
N LYS A 151 -35.08 29.05 -10.12
CA LYS A 151 -35.79 28.79 -8.86
C LYS A 151 -37.26 29.14 -9.01
N MET A 152 -38.07 28.67 -8.07
CA MET A 152 -39.49 29.00 -8.04
C MET A 152 -39.71 30.51 -8.07
N GLY A 153 -40.58 30.98 -8.97
CA GLY A 153 -40.86 32.39 -9.19
C GLY A 153 -39.97 33.06 -10.24
N ASP A 154 -38.83 32.47 -10.60
CA ASP A 154 -38.03 32.97 -11.72
C ASP A 154 -38.80 32.83 -13.05
N VAL A 155 -38.43 33.63 -14.04
CA VAL A 155 -39.02 33.60 -15.38
C VAL A 155 -37.95 33.25 -16.41
N TYR A 156 -38.27 32.34 -17.31
CA TYR A 156 -37.40 31.92 -18.41
C TYR A 156 -38.19 31.79 -19.72
N THR A 157 -37.51 31.92 -20.86
CA THR A 157 -38.13 31.80 -22.19
C THR A 157 -37.66 30.53 -22.88
N ARG A 158 -38.44 30.07 -23.87
CA ARG A 158 -38.13 28.89 -24.68
C ARG A 158 -38.35 29.19 -26.16
N ASN A 159 -37.55 30.11 -26.69
CA ASN A 159 -37.68 30.60 -28.06
C ASN A 159 -37.57 29.47 -29.10
N ASP A 160 -36.60 28.57 -28.96
CA ASP A 160 -36.42 27.46 -29.91
C ASP A 160 -37.64 26.50 -29.91
N LEU A 161 -38.29 26.33 -28.76
CA LEU A 161 -39.53 25.56 -28.68
C LEU A 161 -40.71 26.31 -29.32
N ALA A 162 -40.77 27.64 -29.16
CA ALA A 162 -41.77 28.45 -29.85
C ALA A 162 -41.61 28.34 -31.38
N ASP A 163 -40.39 28.41 -31.90
CA ASP A 163 -40.09 28.20 -33.33
C ASP A 163 -40.53 26.81 -33.79
N THR A 164 -40.29 25.78 -32.96
CA THR A 164 -40.74 24.41 -33.23
C THR A 164 -42.26 24.31 -33.26
N LEU A 165 -42.96 24.92 -32.31
CA LEU A 165 -44.43 24.94 -32.26
C LEU A 165 -45.04 25.72 -33.42
N GLU A 166 -44.39 26.80 -33.88
CA GLU A 166 -44.79 27.52 -35.09
C GLU A 166 -44.63 26.66 -36.35
N ALA A 167 -43.56 25.87 -36.45
CA ALA A 167 -43.39 24.91 -37.54
C ALA A 167 -44.47 23.82 -37.51
N ILE A 168 -44.78 23.27 -36.33
CA ILE A 168 -45.86 22.27 -36.16
C ILE A 168 -47.23 22.87 -36.49
N ALA A 169 -47.48 24.14 -36.15
CA ALA A 169 -48.73 24.80 -36.53
C ALA A 169 -48.88 24.82 -38.06
N LYS A 170 -47.83 25.21 -38.79
CA LYS A 170 -47.85 25.36 -40.25
C LYS A 170 -47.79 24.05 -41.03
N GLU A 171 -46.95 23.13 -40.59
CA GLU A 171 -46.61 21.90 -41.31
C GLU A 171 -47.29 20.65 -40.70
N LYS A 172 -48.08 20.83 -39.64
CA LYS A 172 -48.72 19.76 -38.87
C LYS A 172 -47.70 18.71 -38.43
N SER A 173 -48.01 17.42 -38.57
CA SER A 173 -47.09 16.34 -38.21
C SER A 173 -45.87 16.25 -39.14
N ALA A 174 -45.92 16.80 -40.36
CA ALA A 174 -44.76 16.80 -41.25
C ALA A 174 -43.59 17.61 -40.69
N ALA A 175 -43.84 18.55 -39.75
CA ALA A 175 -42.79 19.24 -39.02
C ALA A 175 -41.86 18.28 -38.28
N ILE A 176 -42.33 17.13 -37.80
CA ILE A 176 -41.52 16.17 -37.02
C ILE A 176 -41.17 14.93 -37.84
N TYR A 177 -42.09 14.44 -38.67
CA TYR A 177 -41.95 13.15 -39.36
C TYR A 177 -41.73 13.28 -40.87
N GLY A 178 -41.87 14.49 -41.41
CA GLY A 178 -41.73 14.78 -42.84
C GLY A 178 -40.37 15.41 -43.19
N PRO A 179 -40.16 15.79 -44.47
CA PRO A 179 -38.96 16.48 -44.91
C PRO A 179 -38.99 17.96 -44.50
N SER A 180 -38.83 18.23 -43.20
CA SER A 180 -38.81 19.58 -42.63
C SER A 180 -37.44 19.94 -42.03
N LYS A 181 -37.25 21.23 -41.75
CA LYS A 181 -36.07 21.72 -41.01
C LYS A 181 -36.03 21.14 -39.59
N THR A 182 -37.16 21.10 -38.90
CA THR A 182 -37.27 20.60 -37.53
C THR A 182 -36.95 19.10 -37.44
N ALA A 183 -37.48 18.29 -38.35
CA ALA A 183 -37.17 16.86 -38.44
C ALA A 183 -35.68 16.63 -38.75
N THR A 184 -35.10 17.44 -39.65
CA THR A 184 -33.67 17.36 -39.98
C THR A 184 -32.80 17.68 -38.77
N ASN A 185 -33.14 18.72 -38.01
CA ASN A 185 -32.42 19.09 -36.79
C ASN A 185 -32.51 17.99 -35.73
N LEU A 186 -33.71 17.44 -35.49
CA LEU A 186 -33.89 16.32 -34.57
C LEU A 186 -33.00 15.13 -34.94
N LEU A 187 -32.94 14.75 -36.22
CA LEU A 187 -32.08 13.66 -36.69
C LEU A 187 -30.59 14.00 -36.58
N ASN A 188 -30.19 15.27 -36.69
CA ASN A 188 -28.80 15.68 -36.43
C ASN A 188 -28.46 15.48 -34.95
N ASP A 189 -29.31 15.98 -34.06
CA ASP A 189 -29.10 15.89 -32.61
C ASP A 189 -29.01 14.43 -32.15
N LEU A 190 -29.85 13.55 -32.69
CA LEU A 190 -29.79 12.11 -32.41
C LEU A 190 -28.49 11.47 -32.89
N ARG A 191 -28.03 11.80 -34.10
CA ARG A 191 -26.76 11.28 -34.63
C ARG A 191 -25.55 11.77 -33.84
N ASP A 192 -25.58 13.01 -33.38
CA ASP A 192 -24.51 13.56 -32.56
C ASP A 192 -24.50 12.92 -31.15
N ALA A 193 -25.67 12.64 -30.58
CA ALA A 193 -25.79 11.88 -29.34
C ALA A 193 -25.28 10.43 -29.47
N GLU A 194 -25.59 9.74 -30.58
CA GLU A 194 -25.05 8.40 -30.88
C GLU A 194 -23.51 8.43 -30.94
N ARG A 195 -22.93 9.40 -31.67
CA ARG A 195 -21.47 9.56 -31.79
C ARG A 195 -20.79 9.84 -30.45
N GLU A 196 -21.38 10.71 -29.63
CA GLU A 196 -20.83 11.02 -28.31
C GLU A 196 -20.78 9.77 -27.42
N GLN A 197 -21.82 8.94 -27.48
CA GLN A 197 -21.90 7.69 -26.74
C GLN A 197 -20.88 6.65 -27.22
N GLU A 198 -20.69 6.50 -28.53
CA GLU A 198 -19.64 5.65 -29.11
C GLU A 198 -18.24 6.09 -28.66
N LEU A 199 -17.98 7.41 -28.68
CA LEU A 199 -16.71 7.98 -28.22
C LEU A 199 -16.50 7.73 -26.72
N GLU A 200 -17.53 7.84 -25.89
CA GLU A 200 -17.42 7.56 -24.46
C GLU A 200 -17.14 6.09 -24.18
N LEU A 201 -17.78 5.16 -24.91
CA LEU A 201 -17.49 3.74 -24.82
C LEU A 201 -16.03 3.45 -25.19
N ALA A 202 -15.55 4.00 -26.32
CA ALA A 202 -14.16 3.87 -26.76
C ALA A 202 -13.17 4.43 -25.71
N ARG A 203 -13.48 5.59 -25.12
CA ARG A 203 -12.68 6.19 -24.03
C ARG A 203 -12.65 5.28 -22.80
N ARG A 204 -13.77 4.64 -22.44
CA ARG A 204 -13.84 3.71 -21.30
C ARG A 204 -13.00 2.47 -21.55
N GLU A 205 -13.05 1.90 -22.75
CA GLU A 205 -12.21 0.76 -23.13
C GLU A 205 -10.72 1.12 -23.11
N ALA A 206 -10.36 2.29 -23.63
CA ALA A 206 -8.98 2.79 -23.58
C ALA A 206 -8.50 2.96 -22.13
N ARG A 207 -9.31 3.55 -21.25
CA ARG A 207 -9.01 3.67 -19.81
C ARG A 207 -8.78 2.29 -19.16
N ARG A 208 -9.65 1.31 -19.45
CA ARG A 208 -9.50 -0.05 -18.93
C ARG A 208 -8.20 -0.71 -19.39
N LYS A 209 -7.80 -0.51 -20.65
CA LYS A 209 -6.51 -1.00 -21.18
C LYS A 209 -5.34 -0.37 -20.43
N ILE A 210 -5.32 0.95 -20.28
CA ILE A 210 -4.28 1.68 -19.55
C ILE A 210 -4.19 1.24 -18.09
N GLU A 211 -5.33 1.07 -17.42
CA GLU A 211 -5.39 0.62 -16.04
C GLU A 211 -4.84 -0.81 -15.89
N ASN A 212 -5.20 -1.72 -16.80
CA ASN A 212 -4.69 -3.07 -16.78
C ASN A 212 -3.18 -3.14 -17.08
N GLU A 213 -2.68 -2.34 -18.05
CA GLU A 213 -1.25 -2.21 -18.33
C GLU A 213 -0.47 -1.65 -17.13
N THR A 214 -1.02 -0.61 -16.48
CA THR A 214 -0.46 -0.05 -15.25
C THR A 214 -0.38 -1.12 -14.16
N ARG A 215 -1.45 -1.89 -13.95
CA ARG A 215 -1.50 -2.98 -12.97
C ARG A 215 -0.47 -4.07 -13.26
N ILE A 216 -0.30 -4.45 -14.53
CA ILE A 216 0.72 -5.43 -14.95
C ILE A 216 2.13 -4.87 -14.69
N ARG A 217 2.37 -3.59 -14.99
CA ARG A 217 3.66 -2.93 -14.76
C ARG A 217 4.00 -2.87 -13.26
N GLU A 218 3.04 -2.51 -12.42
CA GLU A 218 3.21 -2.50 -10.96
C GLU A 218 3.49 -3.90 -10.41
N ALA A 219 2.80 -4.93 -10.92
CA ALA A 219 3.05 -6.32 -10.53
C ALA A 219 4.48 -6.76 -10.89
N ARG A 220 4.94 -6.45 -12.11
CA ARG A 220 6.33 -6.71 -12.54
C ARG A 220 7.35 -5.97 -11.68
N HIS A 221 7.07 -4.72 -11.32
CA HIS A 221 7.94 -3.94 -10.45
C HIS A 221 8.06 -4.57 -9.06
N LYS A 222 6.93 -4.98 -8.46
CA LYS A 222 6.93 -5.69 -7.16
C LYS A 222 7.67 -7.01 -7.22
N GLU A 223 7.52 -7.77 -8.31
CA GLU A 223 8.26 -9.02 -8.50
C GLU A 223 9.76 -8.77 -8.61
N MET A 224 10.18 -7.76 -9.37
CA MET A 224 11.58 -7.34 -9.49
C MET A 224 12.15 -6.90 -8.14
N GLU A 225 11.44 -6.09 -7.36
CA GLU A 225 11.87 -5.71 -6.00
C GLU A 225 12.01 -6.91 -5.07
N ALA A 226 11.07 -7.86 -5.14
CA ALA A 226 11.13 -9.09 -4.35
C ALA A 226 12.37 -9.93 -4.72
N ARG A 227 12.67 -10.07 -6.02
CA ARG A 227 13.90 -10.73 -6.50
C ARG A 227 15.16 -10.03 -6.00
N LEU A 228 15.22 -8.69 -6.12
CA LEU A 228 16.37 -7.91 -5.67
C LEU A 228 16.60 -8.08 -4.15
N LYS A 229 15.53 -8.04 -3.35
CA LYS A 229 15.59 -8.30 -1.89
C LYS A 229 16.06 -9.72 -1.58
N ALA A 230 15.61 -10.72 -2.33
CA ALA A 230 16.04 -12.10 -2.17
C ALA A 230 17.53 -12.28 -2.50
N GLU A 231 18.02 -11.73 -3.61
CA GLU A 231 19.45 -11.73 -3.97
C GLU A 231 20.30 -11.01 -2.91
N THR A 232 19.82 -9.88 -2.40
CA THR A 232 20.53 -9.12 -1.36
C THR A 232 20.64 -9.93 -0.07
N ARG A 233 19.58 -10.63 0.34
CA ARG A 233 19.57 -11.55 1.48
C ARG A 233 20.54 -12.72 1.30
N LEU A 234 20.61 -13.27 0.08
CA LEU A 234 21.54 -14.35 -0.26
C LEU A 234 22.99 -13.88 -0.13
N LYS A 235 23.34 -12.73 -0.73
CA LYS A 235 24.69 -12.14 -0.65
C LYS A 235 25.09 -11.80 0.78
N THR A 236 24.19 -11.20 1.56
CA THR A 236 24.46 -10.88 2.98
C THR A 236 24.58 -12.14 3.84
N GLY A 237 23.77 -13.17 3.57
CA GLY A 237 23.88 -14.48 4.22
C GLY A 237 25.20 -15.20 3.91
N GLU A 238 25.64 -15.18 2.66
CA GLU A 238 26.95 -15.71 2.25
C GLU A 238 28.10 -14.96 2.90
N GLN A 239 28.07 -13.62 2.90
CA GLN A 239 29.08 -12.79 3.58
C GLN A 239 29.13 -13.06 5.08
N ALA A 240 27.98 -13.22 5.74
CA ALA A 240 27.91 -13.54 7.17
C ALA A 240 28.51 -14.92 7.48
N ARG A 241 28.26 -15.93 6.63
CA ARG A 241 28.87 -17.27 6.78
C ARG A 241 30.38 -17.23 6.59
N LEU A 242 30.87 -16.48 5.60
CA LEU A 242 32.30 -16.33 5.34
C LEU A 242 33.00 -15.66 6.52
N LYS A 243 32.40 -14.59 7.06
CA LYS A 243 32.92 -13.88 8.24
C LYS A 243 32.95 -14.78 9.48
N ALA A 244 31.87 -15.53 9.74
CA ALA A 244 31.83 -16.48 10.85
C ALA A 244 32.87 -17.61 10.71
N GLY A 245 33.13 -18.08 9.50
CA GLY A 245 34.20 -19.06 9.22
C GLY A 245 35.59 -18.51 9.53
N VAL A 246 35.87 -17.26 9.12
CA VAL A 246 37.14 -16.58 9.43
C VAL A 246 37.31 -16.36 10.93
N GLU A 247 36.26 -15.88 11.63
CA GLU A 247 36.28 -15.69 13.08
C GLU A 247 36.49 -17.02 13.83
N ALA A 248 35.87 -18.11 13.37
CA ALA A 248 36.09 -19.44 13.94
C ALA A 248 37.53 -19.95 13.73
N SER A 249 38.11 -19.73 12.55
CA SER A 249 39.52 -20.07 12.29
C SER A 249 40.49 -19.25 13.14
N LEU A 250 40.26 -17.94 13.28
CA LEU A 250 41.08 -17.08 14.14
C LEU A 250 41.02 -17.53 15.61
N LYS A 251 39.82 -17.85 16.09
CA LYS A 251 39.63 -18.34 17.45
C LYS A 251 40.34 -19.68 17.68
N ALA A 252 40.27 -20.60 16.71
CA ALA A 252 41.00 -21.87 16.78
C ALA A 252 42.53 -21.66 16.79
N GLU A 253 43.04 -20.66 16.06
CA GLU A 253 44.47 -20.32 16.05
C GLU A 253 44.93 -19.68 17.37
N GLU A 254 44.11 -18.81 17.97
CA GLU A 254 44.36 -18.24 19.30
C GLU A 254 44.34 -19.31 20.40
N GLU A 255 43.37 -20.24 20.35
CA GLU A 255 43.30 -21.37 21.27
C GLU A 255 44.53 -22.28 21.12
N ALA A 256 44.99 -22.55 19.90
CA ALA A 256 46.20 -23.31 19.64
C ALA A 256 47.47 -22.62 20.19
N LYS A 257 47.59 -21.29 20.03
CA LYS A 257 48.69 -20.50 20.62
C LYS A 257 48.65 -20.55 22.15
N SER A 258 47.48 -20.42 22.75
CA SER A 258 47.30 -20.53 24.21
C SER A 258 47.67 -21.90 24.76
N VAL A 259 47.39 -22.98 24.02
CA VAL A 259 47.79 -24.35 24.38
C VAL A 259 49.31 -24.51 24.30
N GLU A 260 49.94 -24.00 23.24
CA GLU A 260 51.39 -24.05 23.07
C GLU A 260 52.14 -23.24 24.15
N GLU A 261 51.63 -22.05 24.51
CA GLU A 261 52.17 -21.24 25.62
C GLU A 261 52.04 -21.94 26.97
N ARG A 262 50.90 -22.57 27.24
CA ARG A 262 50.73 -23.40 28.45
C ARG A 262 51.71 -24.56 28.50
N ARG A 263 51.94 -25.22 27.36
CA ARG A 263 52.93 -26.31 27.28
C ARG A 263 54.33 -25.82 27.60
N LYS A 264 54.74 -24.67 27.05
CA LYS A 264 56.06 -24.06 27.35
C LYS A 264 56.21 -23.68 28.81
N MET A 265 55.20 -23.06 29.42
CA MET A 265 55.24 -22.74 30.86
C MET A 265 55.34 -24.00 31.73
N GLU A 266 54.68 -25.09 31.34
CA GLU A 266 54.74 -26.36 32.07
C GLU A 266 56.09 -27.08 31.90
N GLU A 267 56.68 -27.02 30.70
CA GLU A 267 58.05 -27.47 30.44
C GLU A 267 59.09 -26.66 31.27
N GLU A 268 58.95 -25.33 31.31
CA GLU A 268 59.82 -24.45 32.08
C GLU A 268 59.68 -24.68 33.60
N ARG A 269 58.45 -24.88 34.08
CA ARG A 269 58.20 -25.25 35.48
C ARG A 269 58.86 -26.58 35.85
N ARG A 270 58.76 -27.61 34.99
CA ARG A 270 59.44 -28.89 35.20
C ARG A 270 60.96 -28.73 35.23
N MET A 271 61.51 -27.89 34.36
CA MET A 271 62.94 -27.59 34.35
C MET A 271 63.38 -26.94 35.66
N ASN A 272 62.62 -25.98 36.17
CA ASN A 272 62.92 -25.31 37.44
C ASN A 272 62.79 -26.26 38.65
N GLU A 273 61.82 -27.17 38.64
CA GLU A 273 61.70 -28.21 39.67
C GLU A 273 62.93 -29.15 39.68
N ILE A 274 63.48 -29.49 38.52
CA ILE A 274 64.71 -30.30 38.40
C ILE A 274 65.93 -29.52 38.95
N ILE A 275 66.09 -28.25 38.57
CA ILE A 275 67.20 -27.40 39.03
C ILE A 275 67.17 -27.27 40.57
N ALA A 276 65.99 -27.02 41.15
CA ALA A 276 65.83 -26.91 42.59
C ALA A 276 66.22 -28.22 43.32
N TRP A 277 65.86 -29.36 42.75
CA TRP A 277 66.23 -30.68 43.28
C TRP A 277 67.76 -30.92 43.21
N GLU A 278 68.42 -30.53 42.12
CA GLU A 278 69.89 -30.65 41.99
C GLU A 278 70.64 -29.78 43.01
N GLU A 279 70.18 -28.54 43.27
CA GLU A 279 70.76 -27.67 44.29
C GLU A 279 70.57 -28.22 45.71
N GLU A 280 69.38 -28.75 46.02
CA GLU A 280 69.10 -29.38 47.31
C GLU A 280 70.03 -30.58 47.56
N MET A 281 70.25 -31.42 46.54
CA MET A 281 71.16 -32.55 46.62
C MET A 281 72.63 -32.13 46.78
N ARG A 282 73.06 -31.03 46.13
CA ARG A 282 74.41 -30.47 46.31
C ARG A 282 74.63 -30.01 47.75
N LEU A 283 73.69 -29.27 48.32
CA LEU A 283 73.74 -28.81 49.71
C LEU A 283 73.78 -29.97 50.72
N LYS A 284 72.95 -31.01 50.51
CA LYS A 284 72.98 -32.21 51.36
C LYS A 284 74.34 -32.92 51.33
N LYS A 285 75.00 -32.96 50.17
CA LYS A 285 76.32 -33.56 50.01
C LYS A 285 77.43 -32.75 50.70
N GLU A 286 77.38 -31.42 50.61
CA GLU A 286 78.32 -30.52 51.30
C GLU A 286 78.15 -30.59 52.83
N ILE A 287 76.92 -30.60 53.33
CA ILE A 287 76.63 -30.75 54.77
C ILE A 287 77.20 -32.07 55.29
N TRP A 288 76.97 -33.18 54.58
CA TRP A 288 77.49 -34.50 54.97
C TRP A 288 79.02 -34.52 55.07
N LEU A 289 79.73 -33.87 54.14
CA LEU A 289 81.20 -33.78 54.14
C LEU A 289 81.74 -33.00 55.35
N VAL A 290 81.06 -31.93 55.75
CA VAL A 290 81.45 -31.13 56.93
C VAL A 290 81.21 -31.91 58.23
N GLU A 291 80.08 -32.62 58.35
CA GLU A 291 79.79 -33.47 59.51
C GLU A 291 80.82 -34.60 59.67
N GLU A 292 81.27 -35.19 58.56
CA GLU A 292 82.29 -36.25 58.56
C GLU A 292 83.67 -35.73 59.03
N GLN A 293 84.06 -34.53 58.59
CA GLN A 293 85.32 -33.91 59.02
C GLN A 293 85.29 -33.52 60.51
N MET A 294 84.16 -33.03 61.01
CA MET A 294 84.02 -32.72 62.44
C MET A 294 84.12 -33.96 63.32
N ARG A 295 83.60 -35.12 62.89
CA ARG A 295 83.76 -36.39 63.61
C ARG A 295 85.23 -36.78 63.76
N HIS A 296 86.00 -36.70 62.67
CA HIS A 296 87.43 -37.04 62.68
C HIS A 296 88.24 -36.19 63.68
N VAL A 297 87.99 -34.87 63.72
CA VAL A 297 88.68 -33.96 64.64
C VAL A 297 88.37 -34.26 66.10
N GLN A 298 87.12 -34.64 66.42
CA GLN A 298 86.72 -34.99 67.78
C GLN A 298 87.38 -36.29 68.26
N GLU A 299 87.57 -37.27 67.37
CA GLU A 299 88.24 -38.53 67.71
C GLU A 299 89.74 -38.36 67.93
N GLU A 300 90.42 -37.57 67.09
CA GLU A 300 91.85 -37.26 67.28
C GLU A 300 92.11 -36.54 68.61
N HIS A 301 91.23 -35.61 68.99
CA HIS A 301 91.37 -34.88 70.26
C HIS A 301 91.24 -35.81 71.48
N LYS A 302 90.29 -36.75 71.46
CA LYS A 302 90.14 -37.77 72.51
C LYS A 302 91.37 -38.68 72.64
N MET A 303 91.99 -39.05 71.52
CA MET A 303 93.18 -39.89 71.48
C MET A 303 94.40 -39.18 72.08
N ARG A 304 94.58 -37.88 71.77
CA ARG A 304 95.68 -37.06 72.30
C ARG A 304 95.65 -36.92 73.83
N MET A 305 94.47 -36.66 74.40
CA MET A 305 94.32 -36.47 75.84
C MET A 305 94.68 -37.73 76.63
N LYS A 306 94.33 -38.93 76.14
CA LYS A 306 94.71 -40.20 76.78
C LYS A 306 96.21 -40.47 76.73
N ALA A 307 96.88 -40.08 75.65
CA ALA A 307 98.31 -40.28 75.48
C ALA A 307 99.16 -39.43 76.43
N GLU A 308 98.74 -38.19 76.72
CA GLU A 308 99.44 -37.30 77.66
C GLU A 308 99.36 -37.77 79.11
N GLU A 309 98.22 -38.31 79.53
CA GLU A 309 98.02 -38.84 80.89
C GLU A 309 98.93 -40.05 81.16
N GLN A 310 99.07 -40.92 80.17
CA GLN A 310 99.88 -42.15 80.26
C GLN A 310 101.39 -41.87 80.25
N LYS A 311 101.81 -40.79 79.57
CA LYS A 311 103.20 -40.34 79.55
C LYS A 311 103.65 -39.77 80.90
N ARG A 312 102.80 -38.97 81.56
CA ARG A 312 103.06 -38.42 82.89
C ARG A 312 103.29 -39.51 83.94
N PHE A 313 102.53 -40.60 83.86
CA PHE A 313 102.65 -41.73 84.78
C PHE A 313 103.97 -42.51 84.62
N GLN A 314 104.49 -42.61 83.39
CA GLN A 314 105.77 -43.28 83.10
C GLN A 314 106.98 -42.46 83.58
N GLU A 315 106.95 -41.13 83.41
CA GLU A 315 108.07 -40.26 83.78
C GLU A 315 108.32 -40.19 85.30
N GLU A 316 107.25 -40.21 86.13
CA GLU A 316 107.39 -40.28 87.60
C GLU A 316 107.95 -41.62 88.11
N ARG A 317 107.79 -42.67 87.33
CA ARG A 317 108.29 -44.01 87.67
C ARG A 317 109.78 -44.16 87.34
N CYS A 318 110.25 -43.55 86.25
CA CYS A 318 111.67 -43.50 85.91
C CYS A 318 112.49 -42.68 86.91
N LYS A 319 112.01 -41.50 87.34
CA LYS A 319 112.74 -40.65 88.30
C LYS A 319 113.06 -41.33 89.63
N ARG A 320 112.13 -42.13 90.17
CA ARG A 320 112.36 -42.90 91.41
C ARG A 320 113.41 -44.00 91.25
N MET A 321 113.56 -44.52 90.04
CA MET A 321 114.47 -45.63 89.73
C MET A 321 115.90 -45.13 89.49
N ASP A 322 116.05 -43.95 88.89
CA ASP A 322 117.36 -43.34 88.65
C ASP A 322 118.01 -42.81 89.93
N GLU A 323 117.25 -42.21 90.86
CA GLU A 323 117.79 -41.77 92.16
C GLU A 323 118.27 -42.95 93.02
N GLN A 324 117.60 -44.10 92.91
CA GLN A 324 118.03 -45.34 93.57
C GLN A 324 119.34 -45.89 92.97
N ASN A 325 119.51 -45.79 91.65
CA ASN A 325 120.71 -46.26 90.97
C ASN A 325 121.92 -45.34 91.20
N GLN A 326 121.71 -44.04 91.40
CA GLN A 326 122.81 -43.10 91.65
C GLN A 326 123.43 -43.29 93.04
N LEU A 327 122.62 -43.60 94.06
CA LEU A 327 123.11 -43.98 95.39
C LEU A 327 123.93 -45.27 95.38
N LEU A 328 123.62 -46.21 94.47
CA LEU A 328 124.32 -47.48 94.31
C LEU A 328 125.63 -47.35 93.51
N SER A 329 125.74 -46.38 92.59
CA SER A 329 126.97 -46.19 91.80
C SER A 329 128.07 -45.45 92.56
N GLU A 330 127.73 -44.53 93.47
CA GLU A 330 128.72 -43.83 94.30
C GLU A 330 129.39 -44.75 95.34
N GLU A 331 128.69 -45.80 95.80
CA GLU A 331 129.28 -46.84 96.67
C GLU A 331 130.14 -47.87 95.90
N GLN A 332 129.84 -48.12 94.61
CA GLN A 332 130.49 -49.21 93.87
C GLN A 332 131.71 -48.80 93.06
N GLU A 333 131.87 -47.53 92.67
CA GLU A 333 132.97 -47.23 91.76
C GLU A 333 134.33 -47.17 92.45
N LYS A 334 134.60 -46.35 93.47
CA LYS A 334 136.01 -45.92 93.64
C LYS A 334 136.55 -45.68 95.06
N LEU A 335 136.60 -46.57 96.05
CA LEU A 335 136.58 -48.05 96.17
C LEU A 335 137.33 -48.89 95.10
N SER A 336 138.01 -48.26 94.15
CA SER A 336 138.86 -48.85 93.10
C SER A 336 140.07 -47.98 92.71
N ASP A 337 140.38 -46.93 93.49
CA ASP A 337 141.61 -46.11 93.32
C ASP A 337 142.56 -46.22 94.54
N GLU A 338 142.46 -47.29 95.36
CA GLU A 338 143.42 -47.60 96.45
C GLU A 338 144.09 -49.00 96.33
N ASP A 339 144.10 -49.61 95.14
CA ASP A 339 144.99 -50.72 94.71
C ASP A 339 144.63 -51.03 93.23
N MET A 340 145.39 -50.66 92.20
CA MET A 340 146.83 -50.40 92.15
C MET A 340 147.33 -49.07 92.71
#